data_AF-A0A9P4QSR3-F1
#
_entry.id   AF-A0A9P4QSR3-F1
#
_cell.length_a   1.000
_cell.length_b   1.000
_cell.length_c   1.000
_cell.angle_alpha   90.00
_cell.angle_beta   90.00
_cell.angle_gamma   90.00
#
_symmetry.space_group_name_H-M   'P 1'
#
loop_
_entity.id
_entity.type
_entity.pdbx_description
1 polymer ?
#
loop_
_entity_poly.entity_id
_entity_poly.type
_entity_poly.pdbx_seq_one_letter_code
_entity_poly.pdbx_strand_id
1 'polypeptide(L)' 'LHPWEEKALAKFITCQDTLGSPVWIKYIGSVALSIACRRTAANRPSEPPGKN' A
#
# COMPACT_ATOMS: atom_id res chain seq x y z
N LEU A 1 7.12 10.54 1.39
CA LEU A 1 6.90 9.14 1.82
C LEU A 1 7.17 9.08 3.30
N HIS A 2 6.25 8.52 4.06
CA HIS A 2 6.53 8.22 5.47
C HIS A 2 7.43 6.98 5.57
N PRO A 3 8.30 6.88 6.60
CA PRO A 3 9.22 5.76 6.75
C PRO A 3 8.55 4.37 6.76
N TRP A 4 7.28 4.28 7.18
CA TRP A 4 6.53 3.03 7.16
C TRP A 4 6.03 2.63 5.76
N GLU A 5 5.84 3.59 4.86
CA GLU A 5 5.40 3.34 3.48
C GLU A 5 6.54 2.73 2.68
N GLU A 6 7.74 3.28 2.85
CA GLU A 6 8.99 2.75 2.27
C GLU A 6 9.24 1.31 2.73
N LYS A 7 9.06 1.02 4.02
CA LYS A 7 9.20 -0.34 4.56
C LYS A 7 8.19 -1.33 3.98
N ALA A 8 6.95 -0.90 3.75
CA ALA A 8 5.92 -1.75 3.15
C ALA A 8 6.20 -2.02 1.66
N LEU A 9 6.67 -0.99 0.94
CA LEU A 9 7.06 -1.10 -0.45
C LEU A 9 8.27 -2.02 -0.63
N ALA A 10 9.29 -1.88 0.21
CA ALA A 10 10.47 -2.76 0.19
C ALA A 10 10.08 -4.23 0.37
N LYS A 11 9.22 -4.55 1.37
CA LYS A 11 8.70 -5.91 1.56
C LYS A 11 7.95 -6.44 0.34
N PHE A 12 7.13 -5.60 -0.27
CA PHE A 12 6.36 -5.99 -1.47
C PHE A 12 7.29 -6.30 -2.65
N ILE A 13 8.31 -5.48 -2.88
CA ILE A 13 9.31 -5.69 -3.94
C ILE A 13 10.08 -6.99 -3.67
N THR A 14 10.54 -7.22 -2.43
CA THR A 14 11.21 -8.48 -2.06
C THR A 14 10.31 -9.69 -2.29
N CYS A 15 9.02 -9.62 -1.92
CA CYS A 15 8.08 -10.70 -2.22
C CYS A 15 7.97 -10.97 -3.73
N GLN A 16 7.86 -9.91 -4.53
CA GLN A 16 7.75 -10.06 -5.99
C GLN A 16 9.02 -10.64 -6.63
N ASP A 17 10.20 -10.27 -6.11
CA ASP A 17 11.48 -10.85 -6.50
C ASP A 17 11.52 -12.36 -6.20
N THR A 18 11.07 -12.77 -5.00
CA THR A 18 10.97 -14.21 -4.66
C THR A 18 9.97 -14.98 -5.53
N LEU A 19 8.98 -14.30 -6.11
CA LEU A 19 8.02 -14.89 -7.06
C LEU A 19 8.56 -14.91 -8.51
N GLY A 20 9.76 -14.39 -8.75
CA GLY A 20 10.35 -14.28 -10.10
C GLY A 20 9.63 -13.26 -10.99
N SER A 21 8.87 -12.34 -10.40
CA SER A 21 8.08 -11.35 -11.13
C SER A 21 8.67 -9.95 -10.93
N PRO A 22 9.36 -9.37 -11.92
CA PRO A 22 9.95 -8.05 -11.77
C PRO A 22 8.85 -6.97 -11.70
N VAL A 23 8.78 -6.24 -10.59
CA VAL A 23 7.91 -5.06 -10.47
C VAL A 23 8.52 -3.93 -11.29
N TRP A 24 7.81 -3.46 -12.31
CA TRP A 24 8.31 -2.34 -13.09
C TRP A 24 8.25 -1.06 -12.26
N ILE A 25 9.31 -0.25 -12.33
CA ILE A 25 9.43 1.03 -11.61
C ILE A 25 8.22 1.95 -11.87
N LYS A 26 7.65 1.89 -13.08
CA LYS A 26 6.45 2.64 -13.47
C LYS A 26 5.21 2.32 -12.62
N TYR A 27 5.12 1.12 -12.04
CA TYR A 27 3.98 0.71 -11.20
C TYR A 27 4.19 0.99 -9.71
N ILE A 28 5.38 1.39 -9.27
CA ILE A 28 5.68 1.64 -7.85
C ILE A 28 4.73 2.69 -7.24
N GLY A 29 4.45 3.79 -7.97
CA GLY A 29 3.51 4.81 -7.50
C GLY A 29 2.09 4.28 -7.33
N SER A 30 1.61 3.48 -8.28
CA SER A 30 0.28 2.84 -8.20
C SER A 30 0.20 1.80 -7.07
N VAL A 31 1.27 1.05 -6.85
CA VAL A 31 1.38 0.08 -5.75
C VAL A 31 1.39 0.81 -4.40
N ALA A 32 2.18 1.88 -4.25
CA ALA A 32 2.21 2.68 -3.03
C ALA A 32 0.83 3.27 -2.71
N LEU A 33 0.13 3.82 -3.72
CA LEU A 33 -1.23 4.32 -3.58
C LEU A 33 -2.21 3.22 -3.18
N SER A 34 -2.15 2.05 -3.81
CA SER A 34 -3.02 0.92 -3.50
C SER A 34 -2.81 0.40 -2.06
N ILE A 35 -1.56 0.34 -1.61
CA ILE A 35 -1.20 -0.06 -0.24
C ILE A 35 -1.72 0.97 0.78
N ALA A 36 -1.56 2.26 0.49
CA ALA A 36 -2.07 3.35 1.33
C ALA A 36 -3.61 3.29 1.42
N CYS A 37 -4.30 3.18 0.28
CA CYS A 37 -5.76 3.12 0.21
C CYS A 37 -6.35 1.89 0.92
N ARG A 38 -5.74 0.71 0.77
CA ARG A 38 -6.18 -0.50 1.50
C ARG A 38 -6.08 -0.33 3.01
N ARG A 39 -5.05 0.36 3.51
CA ARG A 39 -4.91 0.62 4.95
C ARG A 39 -5.85 1.69 5.45
N THR A 40 -6.12 2.73 4.66
CA THR A 40 -7.18 3.69 4.99
C THR A 40 -8.52 2.98 5.10
N ALA A 41 -8.83 2.03 4.21
CA ALA A 41 -10.05 1.23 4.34
C ALA A 41 -10.06 0.35 5.59
N ALA A 42 -8.92 -0.24 5.98
CA ALA A 42 -8.80 -1.06 7.20
C ALA A 42 -8.88 -0.24 8.50
N ASN A 43 -8.48 1.03 8.47
CA ASN A 43 -8.47 1.92 9.64
C ASN A 43 -9.60 2.96 9.60
N ARG A 44 -10.47 2.89 8.59
CA ARG A 44 -11.65 3.75 8.48
C ARG A 44 -12.69 3.19 9.44
N PRO A 45 -13.26 4.04 10.32
CA PRO A 45 -14.44 3.66 11.08
C PRO A 45 -15.51 3.16 10.11
N SER A 46 -16.04 1.94 10.34
CA SER A 46 -17.12 1.38 9.52
C SER A 46 -18.40 2.21 9.60
N GLU A 47 -18.51 3.02 10.65
CA GLU A 47 -19.62 3.94 10.83
C GLU A 47 -19.48 5.15 9.91
N PRO A 48 -20.57 5.57 9.25
CA PRO A 48 -20.60 6.87 8.58
C PRO A 48 -20.30 7.97 9.61
N PRO A 49 -19.58 9.04 9.23
CA PRO A 49 -19.33 10.15 10.14
C PRO A 49 -20.69 10.72 10.57
N GLY A 50 -20.90 10.71 11.89
CA GLY A 50 -22.01 11.30 12.64
C GLY A 50 -23.19 11.80 11.83
N LYS A 51 -24.29 11.05 11.90
CA LYS A 51 -25.63 11.57 11.67
C LYS A 51 -25.89 12.61 12.76
N ASN A 52 -25.90 13.90 12.40
CA ASN A 52 -26.36 14.97 13.29
C ASN A 52 -27.82 14.75 13.68
#